data_AF-A0A9P6WJ09-F1
#
_entry.id   AF-A0A9P6WJ09-F1
#
_cell.length_a   1.000
_cell.length_b   1.000
_cell.length_c   1.000
_cell.angle_alpha   90.00
_cell.angle_beta   90.00
_cell.angle_gamma   90.00
#
_symmetry.space_group_name_H-M   'P 1'
#
loop_
_entity.id
_entity.type
_entity.pdbx_description
1 polymer ?
#
loop_
_entity_poly.entity_id
_entity_poly.type
_entity_poly.pdbx_seq_one_letter_code
_entity_poly.pdbx_strand_id
1 'polypeptide(L)'
;MTVEVNTGNKRKITDFFSVSKKKKSEKQINTKSEKNNKTKVVKKVVKEVIKEDASSIDENEEKTTNNNSNDSKSIFNKEKYIESLTTEQKYLLDLEINTMEDSWFELLHKEFTKPYFIELKKFLIKEWNSNTPIFPPREDIYSWTRLTPLKNVKVLIIGQDPYHNFNQAHGLAFSVKDKNTRIPPSLMNIFKGIKNDYPDFQAPKNGDLTKWAKEGVLMLNTCLTVRAHLANSHSKRGWEEFTAAVVRELALSSSSLVIIAWGKPAQSLVQKLHLASTTIATILLLGTGLTLFLTILAGGTQTSILKKFYWLEADCSNFPGSPISSTCRWTNYGLCGVSDGSNSDCTHAVAAYPFSPARNFNSNENLPQNFIDKSSYYYYVSRTGYGFSLVGLAFLVASWFPYFANLFTKSKFTIIKTIFWILYAAAAIFIITGISLSTAAYSRGRSHFRDAGVTSNFGTKVMATAWTTFFLVLFNIGFLIGSFIKIFGKRDSEIGNNNINNNNSNLNHNESAIYIPKFKTPWFKSRRETNLHQQEPVVPIVAQNDTLENNGINNLSFTPVKDKPLSGDFQTEKETPTTLYN
;
A
#
# COMPACT_ATOMS: atom_id res chain seq x y z
N MET A 1 15.86 -27.91 42.71
CA MET A 1 15.75 -28.45 41.34
C MET A 1 15.50 -27.30 40.38
N THR A 2 16.47 -27.10 39.50
CA THR A 2 16.52 -26.34 38.23
C THR A 2 15.21 -26.42 37.41
N VAL A 3 14.77 -25.47 36.58
CA VAL A 3 15.45 -24.54 35.65
C VAL A 3 14.58 -23.27 35.45
N GLU A 4 15.17 -22.09 35.57
CA GLU A 4 14.69 -20.85 34.94
C GLU A 4 15.21 -20.78 33.49
N VAL A 5 14.33 -20.51 32.53
CA VAL A 5 14.68 -19.83 31.26
C VAL A 5 13.53 -18.88 30.91
N ASN A 6 13.65 -17.63 31.35
CA ASN A 6 12.80 -16.54 30.91
C ASN A 6 13.59 -15.68 29.92
N THR A 7 13.70 -16.12 28.65
CA THR A 7 14.24 -15.28 27.57
C THR A 7 13.19 -14.27 27.13
N GLY A 8 12.87 -13.33 28.02
CA GLY A 8 11.97 -12.21 27.78
C GLY A 8 12.74 -10.94 27.43
N ASN A 9 13.39 -10.91 26.26
CA ASN A 9 14.11 -9.70 25.83
C ASN A 9 13.08 -8.65 25.35
N LYS A 10 12.60 -7.79 26.26
CA LYS A 10 11.72 -6.66 25.95
C LYS A 10 12.56 -5.55 25.30
N ARG A 11 12.48 -5.40 23.96
CA ARG A 11 13.04 -4.23 23.28
C ARG A 11 12.24 -2.98 23.65
N LYS A 12 12.94 -1.89 23.96
CA LYS A 12 12.32 -0.59 24.25
C LYS A 12 12.09 0.14 22.92
N ILE A 13 11.07 1.01 22.87
CA ILE A 13 10.81 1.84 21.68
C ILE A 13 12.00 2.74 21.32
N THR A 14 12.79 3.14 22.33
CA THR A 14 14.03 3.91 22.17
C THR A 14 15.08 3.20 21.32
N ASP A 15 15.07 1.86 21.31
CA ASP A 15 16.02 1.05 20.56
C ASP A 15 15.77 1.13 19.03
N PHE A 16 14.57 1.55 18.62
CA PHE A 16 14.24 1.80 17.21
C PHE A 16 14.79 3.14 16.70
N PHE A 17 15.12 4.08 17.60
CA PHE A 17 15.46 5.47 17.25
C PHE A 17 16.87 5.89 17.67
N SER A 18 17.64 5.04 18.36
CA SER A 18 18.99 5.38 18.79
C SER A 18 19.98 5.38 17.62
N VAL A 19 20.38 6.58 17.16
CA VAL A 19 21.55 6.75 16.30
C VAL A 19 22.81 6.54 17.13
N SER A 20 23.69 5.64 16.69
CA SER A 20 24.98 5.37 17.32
C SER A 20 25.84 6.65 17.31
N LYS A 21 25.94 7.37 18.42
CA LYS A 21 26.89 8.47 18.58
C LYS A 21 28.30 7.89 18.60
N LYS A 22 29.03 8.01 17.49
CA LYS A 22 30.46 7.70 17.42
C LYS A 22 31.21 8.72 18.30
N LYS A 23 31.62 8.30 19.51
CA LYS A 23 32.57 9.05 20.34
C LYS A 23 33.91 9.12 19.59
N LYS A 24 34.39 10.32 19.27
CA LYS A 24 35.78 10.57 18.89
C LYS A 24 36.63 10.30 20.13
N SER A 25 37.37 9.20 20.14
CA SER A 25 38.53 9.03 21.03
C SER A 25 39.77 9.49 20.29
N GLU A 26 40.34 10.60 20.72
CA GLU A 26 41.73 10.96 20.41
C GLU A 26 42.66 9.86 20.90
N LYS A 27 43.50 9.35 19.99
CA LYS A 27 44.72 8.63 20.36
C LYS A 27 45.84 9.15 19.48
N GLN A 28 46.70 9.97 20.10
CA GLN A 28 48.02 10.31 19.61
C GLN A 28 48.84 9.02 19.48
N ILE A 29 49.33 8.70 18.29
CA ILE A 29 50.57 7.94 18.12
C ILE A 29 51.32 8.53 16.92
N ASN A 30 52.54 8.99 17.22
CA ASN A 30 53.60 9.35 16.28
C ASN A 30 54.02 8.16 15.43
N THR A 31 54.14 8.36 14.12
CA THR A 31 55.23 7.76 13.33
C THR A 31 55.53 8.64 12.11
N LYS A 32 56.80 9.02 11.99
CA LYS A 32 57.40 9.75 10.88
C LYS A 32 57.52 8.88 9.63
N SER A 33 57.64 9.59 8.50
CA SER A 33 58.36 9.26 7.26
C SER A 33 57.57 8.73 6.04
N GLU A 34 57.66 9.55 4.98
CA GLU A 34 57.77 9.20 3.55
C GLU A 34 56.58 8.58 2.80
N LYS A 35 55.83 9.43 2.08
CA LYS A 35 56.03 9.62 0.62
C LYS A 35 55.05 10.67 0.07
N ASN A 36 55.62 11.81 -0.31
CA ASN A 36 55.01 12.78 -1.21
C ASN A 36 55.03 12.26 -2.65
N ASN A 37 54.15 12.87 -3.47
CA ASN A 37 54.10 12.86 -4.94
C ASN A 37 53.15 11.85 -5.60
N LYS A 38 51.85 12.19 -5.64
CA LYS A 38 50.99 12.00 -6.84
C LYS A 38 49.59 12.63 -6.66
N THR A 39 49.51 13.91 -6.32
CA THR A 39 48.22 14.65 -6.39
C THR A 39 48.41 16.16 -6.59
N LYS A 40 49.30 16.53 -7.51
CA LYS A 40 49.48 17.93 -7.96
C LYS A 40 49.32 18.14 -9.47
N VAL A 41 48.93 17.09 -10.21
CA VAL A 41 48.85 17.12 -11.69
C VAL A 41 47.41 17.12 -12.22
N VAL A 42 46.41 16.73 -11.44
CA VAL A 42 45.02 16.62 -11.96
C VAL A 42 44.20 17.91 -11.79
N LYS A 43 44.62 18.84 -10.91
CA LYS A 43 43.92 20.13 -10.71
C LYS A 43 44.37 21.27 -11.64
N LYS A 44 45.33 21.02 -12.54
CA LYS A 44 45.85 22.02 -13.49
C LYS A 44 45.32 21.85 -14.92
N VAL A 45 44.74 20.69 -15.26
CA VAL A 45 44.31 20.38 -16.64
C VAL A 45 42.83 20.68 -16.90
N VAL A 46 42.00 20.85 -15.85
CA VAL A 46 40.55 21.09 -15.99
C VAL A 46 40.18 22.57 -16.11
N LYS A 47 41.17 23.48 -16.02
CA LYS A 47 40.94 24.94 -16.00
C LYS A 47 41.22 25.65 -17.33
N GLU A 48 41.49 24.93 -18.41
CA GLU A 48 41.99 25.50 -19.67
C GLU A 48 41.15 25.19 -20.93
N VAL A 49 39.94 24.62 -20.81
CA VAL A 49 39.16 24.18 -22.00
C VAL A 49 37.74 24.77 -22.10
N ILE A 50 37.37 25.77 -21.30
CA ILE A 50 36.07 26.46 -21.49
C ILE A 50 36.23 27.97 -21.32
N LYS A 51 36.63 28.63 -22.42
CA LYS A 51 36.43 30.04 -22.75
C LYS A 51 36.23 30.12 -24.28
N GLU A 52 35.42 31.09 -24.73
CA GLU A 52 34.75 31.23 -26.06
C GLU A 52 33.36 30.55 -26.01
N ASP A 53 32.19 31.20 -26.11
CA ASP A 53 31.80 32.53 -26.57
C ASP A 53 30.48 32.96 -25.88
N ALA A 54 30.37 34.23 -25.46
CA ALA A 54 29.15 35.06 -25.46
C ALA A 54 29.39 36.39 -24.72
N SER A 55 29.62 37.47 -25.47
CA SER A 55 29.22 38.85 -25.13
C SER A 55 27.69 38.92 -25.13
N SER A 56 26.95 39.64 -24.27
CA SER A 56 27.03 41.07 -23.94
C SER A 56 26.12 41.42 -22.73
N ILE A 57 26.58 42.32 -21.83
CA ILE A 57 25.91 43.52 -21.24
C ILE A 57 24.49 43.29 -20.64
N ASP A 58 24.18 43.49 -19.35
CA ASP A 58 24.39 44.67 -18.47
C ASP A 58 24.52 44.28 -16.97
N GLU A 59 25.28 45.10 -16.22
CA GLU A 59 25.42 45.08 -14.76
C GLU A 59 24.31 45.90 -14.07
N ASN A 60 23.80 45.42 -12.93
CA ASN A 60 23.76 46.20 -11.68
C ASN A 60 23.31 45.35 -10.48
N GLU A 61 24.17 45.37 -9.45
CA GLU A 61 23.98 45.35 -7.97
C GLU A 61 22.68 44.74 -7.37
N GLU A 62 22.65 43.99 -6.27
CA GLU A 62 23.57 43.86 -5.14
C GLU A 62 23.27 42.58 -4.34
N LYS A 63 24.22 42.20 -3.48
CA LYS A 63 24.32 40.99 -2.67
C LYS A 63 23.15 40.78 -1.69
N THR A 64 22.76 39.51 -1.52
CA THR A 64 22.85 38.88 -0.19
C THR A 64 22.90 37.36 -0.26
N THR A 65 23.93 36.84 0.40
CA THR A 65 24.21 35.47 0.81
C THR A 65 22.99 34.68 1.28
N ASN A 66 22.85 33.41 0.85
CA ASN A 66 22.93 32.26 1.78
C ASN A 66 22.69 30.89 1.13
N ASN A 67 23.61 29.98 1.47
CA ASN A 67 23.44 28.57 1.79
C ASN A 67 22.83 27.62 0.73
N ASN A 68 23.75 26.89 0.10
CA ASN A 68 23.50 25.57 -0.49
C ASN A 68 22.98 24.60 0.58
N SER A 69 21.68 24.32 0.54
CA SER A 69 21.10 23.07 1.00
C SER A 69 20.42 22.38 -0.18
N ASN A 70 21.01 21.27 -0.62
CA ASN A 70 20.39 20.33 -1.55
C ASN A 70 19.18 19.67 -0.84
N ASP A 71 18.00 20.26 -0.98
CA ASP A 71 16.72 19.61 -0.74
C ASP A 71 16.00 19.47 -2.09
N SER A 72 15.53 18.26 -2.39
CA SER A 72 14.75 17.95 -3.58
C SER A 72 13.52 18.85 -3.64
N LYS A 73 13.52 19.83 -4.54
CA LYS A 73 12.44 20.79 -4.72
C LYS A 73 11.18 20.04 -5.20
N SER A 74 10.17 20.00 -4.34
CA SER A 74 8.83 19.52 -4.68
C SER A 74 8.31 20.26 -5.92
N ILE A 75 7.73 19.50 -6.86
CA ILE A 75 7.15 19.99 -8.12
C ILE A 75 5.74 20.57 -7.87
N PHE A 76 5.17 20.39 -6.68
CA PHE A 76 3.83 20.82 -6.36
C PHE A 76 3.78 22.33 -6.07
N ASN A 77 2.91 23.04 -6.79
CA ASN A 77 2.63 24.45 -6.57
C ASN A 77 1.18 24.59 -6.06
N LYS A 78 1.04 25.03 -4.80
CA LYS A 78 -0.24 25.10 -4.09
C LYS A 78 -1.17 26.14 -4.72
N GLU A 79 -0.63 27.27 -5.18
CA GLU A 79 -1.38 28.36 -5.81
C GLU A 79 -2.03 27.88 -7.12
N LYS A 80 -1.26 27.24 -7.99
CA LYS A 80 -1.74 26.67 -9.26
C LYS A 80 -2.81 25.59 -9.04
N TYR A 81 -2.66 24.78 -7.99
CA TYR A 81 -3.68 23.82 -7.60
C TYR A 81 -4.97 24.53 -7.20
N ILE A 82 -4.90 25.56 -6.34
CA ILE A 82 -6.06 26.34 -5.92
C ILE A 82 -6.73 27.01 -7.13
N GLU A 83 -5.97 27.56 -8.08
CA GLU A 83 -6.49 28.15 -9.31
C GLU A 83 -7.29 27.16 -10.15
N SER A 84 -6.87 25.89 -10.19
CA SER A 84 -7.57 24.83 -10.94
C SER A 84 -8.91 24.40 -10.33
N LEU A 85 -9.19 24.76 -9.07
CA LEU A 85 -10.44 24.39 -8.38
C LEU A 85 -11.60 25.30 -8.80
N THR A 86 -12.80 24.71 -8.85
CA THR A 86 -14.04 25.48 -9.07
C THR A 86 -14.34 26.38 -7.87
N THR A 87 -15.18 27.41 -8.07
CA THR A 87 -15.61 28.32 -6.99
C THR A 87 -16.27 27.57 -5.83
N GLU A 88 -17.11 26.57 -6.13
CA GLU A 88 -17.73 25.71 -5.11
C GLU A 88 -16.67 24.91 -4.34
N GLN A 89 -15.70 24.31 -5.04
CA GLN A 89 -14.63 23.55 -4.40
C GLN A 89 -13.76 24.45 -3.51
N LYS A 90 -13.44 25.67 -3.94
CA LYS A 90 -12.71 26.64 -3.11
C LYS A 90 -13.46 26.96 -1.82
N TYR A 91 -14.77 27.19 -1.91
CA TYR A 91 -15.61 27.43 -0.74
C TYR A 91 -15.65 26.23 0.21
N LEU A 92 -15.81 25.02 -0.33
CA LEU A 92 -15.83 23.80 0.48
C LEU A 92 -14.47 23.55 1.14
N LEU A 93 -13.36 23.75 0.43
CA LEU A 93 -12.00 23.42 0.86
C LEU A 93 -11.26 24.56 1.58
N ASP A 94 -11.95 25.66 1.87
CA ASP A 94 -11.40 26.84 2.54
C ASP A 94 -10.60 26.49 3.81
N LEU A 95 -11.10 25.52 4.59
CA LEU A 95 -10.45 25.13 5.83
C LEU A 95 -9.09 24.45 5.58
N GLU A 96 -9.03 23.51 4.66
CA GLU A 96 -7.83 22.77 4.29
C GLU A 96 -6.78 23.71 3.70
N ILE A 97 -7.21 24.64 2.82
CA ILE A 97 -6.33 25.60 2.15
C ILE A 97 -5.62 26.50 3.18
N ASN A 98 -6.37 26.99 4.17
CA ASN A 98 -5.90 28.03 5.09
C ASN A 98 -5.25 27.46 6.36
N THR A 99 -5.59 26.24 6.78
CA THR A 99 -5.19 25.73 8.11
C THR A 99 -4.32 24.48 8.08
N MET A 100 -4.22 23.79 6.95
CA MET A 100 -3.37 22.61 6.83
C MET A 100 -1.92 23.00 6.52
N GLU A 101 -0.96 22.30 7.10
CA GLU A 101 0.46 22.51 6.79
C GLU A 101 0.79 22.05 5.36
N ASP A 102 1.66 22.78 4.67
CA ASP A 102 1.82 22.66 3.21
C ASP A 102 2.32 21.28 2.75
N SER A 103 3.22 20.64 3.51
CA SER A 103 3.70 19.28 3.16
C SER A 103 2.59 18.23 3.25
N TRP A 104 1.67 18.39 4.20
CA TRP A 104 0.47 17.56 4.27
C TRP A 104 -0.54 17.88 3.19
N PHE A 105 -0.72 19.16 2.86
CA PHE A 105 -1.61 19.58 1.78
C PHE A 105 -1.14 19.02 0.44
N GLU A 106 0.17 19.10 0.15
CA GLU A 106 0.78 18.47 -1.02
C GLU A 106 0.54 16.96 -1.04
N LEU A 107 0.71 16.26 0.09
CA LEU A 107 0.50 14.81 0.13
C LEU A 107 -0.97 14.43 -0.17
N LEU A 108 -1.92 15.24 0.30
CA LEU A 108 -3.34 14.89 0.36
C LEU A 108 -4.22 15.60 -0.68
N HIS A 109 -3.68 16.49 -1.51
CA HIS A 109 -4.48 17.29 -2.44
C HIS A 109 -5.44 16.46 -3.31
N LYS A 110 -5.04 15.26 -3.73
CA LYS A 110 -5.87 14.33 -4.53
C LYS A 110 -7.06 13.75 -3.78
N GLU A 111 -7.04 13.75 -2.45
CA GLU A 111 -8.16 13.28 -1.64
C GLU A 111 -9.28 14.33 -1.57
N PHE A 112 -8.93 15.63 -1.61
CA PHE A 112 -9.89 16.71 -1.41
C PHE A 112 -10.96 16.81 -2.51
N THR A 113 -10.64 16.38 -3.73
CA THR A 113 -11.57 16.40 -4.87
C THR A 113 -12.38 15.12 -5.01
N LYS A 114 -12.20 14.13 -4.13
CA LYS A 114 -12.97 12.87 -4.22
C LYS A 114 -14.42 13.08 -3.77
N PRO A 115 -15.39 12.34 -4.37
CA PRO A 115 -16.80 12.51 -4.06
C PRO A 115 -17.13 12.40 -2.55
N TYR A 116 -16.53 11.42 -1.85
CA TYR A 116 -16.78 11.23 -0.42
C TYR A 116 -16.36 12.46 0.42
N PHE A 117 -15.25 13.11 0.04
CA PHE A 117 -14.71 14.24 0.77
C PHE A 117 -15.57 15.48 0.53
N ILE A 118 -16.00 15.71 -0.71
CA ILE A 118 -16.93 16.78 -1.05
C ILE A 118 -18.25 16.64 -0.27
N GLU A 119 -18.81 15.42 -0.19
CA GLU A 119 -20.02 15.15 0.60
C GLU A 119 -19.79 15.34 2.10
N LEU A 120 -18.63 14.94 2.63
CA LEU A 120 -18.23 15.25 4.00
C LEU A 120 -18.22 16.76 4.27
N LYS A 121 -17.65 17.56 3.37
CA LYS A 121 -17.59 19.02 3.52
C LYS A 121 -18.98 19.66 3.49
N LYS A 122 -19.86 19.23 2.59
CA LYS A 122 -21.27 19.65 2.57
C LYS A 122 -21.99 19.28 3.86
N PHE A 123 -21.75 18.07 4.39
CA PHE A 123 -22.28 17.65 5.68
C PHE A 123 -21.79 18.57 6.82
N LEU A 124 -20.49 18.85 6.91
CA LEU A 124 -19.94 19.72 7.96
C LEU A 124 -20.47 21.14 7.91
N ILE A 125 -20.71 21.70 6.72
CA ILE A 125 -21.33 23.02 6.58
C ILE A 125 -22.76 23.01 7.13
N LYS A 126 -23.55 21.96 6.84
CA LYS A 126 -24.89 21.81 7.43
C LYS A 126 -24.82 21.70 8.95
N GLU A 127 -23.83 20.98 9.47
CA GLU A 127 -23.63 20.84 10.91
C GLU A 127 -23.24 22.18 11.56
N TRP A 128 -22.34 22.95 10.96
CA TRP A 128 -21.95 24.28 11.47
C TRP A 128 -23.09 25.30 11.39
N ASN A 129 -24.00 25.14 10.44
CA ASN A 129 -25.22 25.95 10.35
C ASN A 129 -26.31 25.50 11.34
N SER A 130 -26.09 24.42 12.10
CA SER A 130 -27.00 23.98 13.15
C SER A 130 -26.71 24.70 14.48
N ASN A 131 -27.68 24.74 15.38
CA ASN A 131 -27.51 25.30 16.73
C ASN A 131 -26.70 24.40 17.69
N THR A 132 -26.07 23.32 17.20
CA THR A 132 -25.29 22.40 18.03
C THR A 132 -23.80 22.71 17.91
N PRO A 133 -23.09 23.00 19.02
CA PRO A 133 -21.64 23.21 18.97
C PRO A 133 -20.91 21.96 18.48
N ILE A 134 -19.87 22.16 17.67
CA ILE A 134 -19.01 21.10 17.12
C ILE A 134 -17.60 21.29 17.64
N PHE A 135 -16.97 20.18 18.02
CA PHE A 135 -15.59 20.14 18.47
C PHE A 135 -14.69 19.34 17.50
N PRO A 136 -13.40 19.68 17.39
CA PRO A 136 -12.78 20.90 17.94
C PRO A 136 -13.28 22.17 17.21
N PRO A 137 -12.90 23.39 17.66
CA PRO A 137 -13.07 24.60 16.86
C PRO A 137 -12.57 24.42 15.43
N ARG A 138 -13.19 25.10 14.46
CA ARG A 138 -13.01 24.82 13.03
C ARG A 138 -11.54 24.89 12.62
N GLU A 139 -10.84 25.93 13.06
CA GLU A 139 -9.41 26.20 12.85
C GLU A 139 -8.46 25.15 13.46
N ASP A 140 -8.94 24.42 14.47
CA ASP A 140 -8.17 23.42 15.19
C ASP A 140 -8.32 22.01 14.59
N ILE A 141 -9.23 21.77 13.63
CA ILE A 141 -9.46 20.44 13.02
C ILE A 141 -8.16 19.84 12.44
N TYR A 142 -7.34 20.66 11.79
CA TYR A 142 -6.08 20.25 11.16
C TYR A 142 -4.82 20.53 11.99
N SER A 143 -4.96 20.86 13.29
CA SER A 143 -3.82 21.15 14.18
C SER A 143 -2.76 20.05 14.20
N TRP A 144 -3.15 18.78 14.02
CA TRP A 144 -2.22 17.65 13.94
C TRP A 144 -1.18 17.78 12.80
N THR A 145 -1.56 18.40 11.68
CA THR A 145 -0.63 18.65 10.55
C THR A 145 0.39 19.72 10.89
N ARG A 146 -0.06 20.84 11.48
CA ARG A 146 0.77 21.98 11.84
C ARG A 146 1.73 21.66 12.98
N LEU A 147 1.28 20.87 13.94
CA LEU A 147 2.09 20.47 15.09
C LEU A 147 3.05 19.33 14.78
N THR A 148 2.75 18.51 13.75
CA THR A 148 3.62 17.42 13.30
C THR A 148 3.79 17.46 11.77
N PRO A 149 4.67 18.33 11.24
CA PRO A 149 4.94 18.37 9.80
C PRO A 149 5.36 17.01 9.25
N LEU A 150 5.02 16.69 7.99
CA LEU A 150 5.15 15.34 7.42
C LEU A 150 6.55 14.74 7.62
N LYS A 151 7.60 15.53 7.37
CA LYS A 151 9.01 15.12 7.50
C LYS A 151 9.45 14.79 8.94
N ASN A 152 8.71 15.26 9.93
CA ASN A 152 9.04 15.09 11.35
C ASN A 152 8.33 13.87 11.97
N VAL A 153 7.42 13.22 11.25
CA VAL A 153 6.61 12.12 11.79
C VAL A 153 7.49 10.88 12.06
N LYS A 154 7.47 10.40 13.29
CA LYS A 154 8.19 9.19 13.76
C LYS A 154 7.23 8.12 14.28
N VAL A 155 6.20 8.55 15.02
CA VAL A 155 5.22 7.68 15.66
C VAL A 155 3.82 8.16 15.31
N LEU A 156 2.92 7.25 14.97
CA LEU A 156 1.49 7.51 14.79
C LEU A 156 0.71 6.87 15.94
N ILE A 157 -0.08 7.67 16.65
CA ILE A 157 -1.05 7.23 17.65
C ILE A 157 -2.46 7.50 17.12
N ILE A 158 -3.30 6.47 17.08
CA ILE A 158 -4.65 6.55 16.51
C ILE A 158 -5.70 6.62 17.63
N GLY A 159 -6.46 7.71 17.65
CA GLY A 159 -7.67 7.89 18.46
C GLY A 159 -8.94 7.60 17.65
N GLN A 160 -10.10 7.55 18.32
CA GLN A 160 -11.39 7.26 17.67
C GLN A 160 -12.07 8.56 17.23
N ASP A 161 -12.59 9.33 18.19
CA ASP A 161 -13.24 10.62 18.02
C ASP A 161 -12.59 11.69 18.93
N PRO A 162 -12.76 12.99 18.62
CA PRO A 162 -12.34 14.06 19.52
C PRO A 162 -13.13 14.01 20.82
N TYR A 163 -12.59 14.62 21.88
CA TYR A 163 -13.37 14.83 23.10
C TYR A 163 -14.58 15.72 22.83
N HIS A 164 -15.75 15.31 23.33
CA HIS A 164 -17.04 15.92 23.03
C HIS A 164 -17.53 16.93 24.07
N ASN A 165 -16.73 17.29 25.09
CA ASN A 165 -17.11 18.35 26.03
C ASN A 165 -16.35 19.65 25.74
N PHE A 166 -16.90 20.75 26.23
CA PHE A 166 -16.32 22.08 26.11
C PHE A 166 -14.87 22.13 26.57
N ASN A 167 -14.05 22.91 25.85
CA ASN A 167 -12.64 23.18 26.16
C ASN A 167 -11.70 21.96 26.19
N GLN A 168 -12.15 20.80 25.68
CA GLN A 168 -11.32 19.59 25.64
C GLN A 168 -10.57 19.45 24.31
N ALA A 169 -11.28 19.27 23.19
CA ALA A 169 -10.66 18.94 21.91
C ALA A 169 -10.00 20.16 21.24
N HIS A 170 -8.79 19.95 20.72
CA HIS A 170 -8.01 20.96 19.98
C HIS A 170 -7.28 20.40 18.75
N GLY A 171 -7.80 19.31 18.19
CA GLY A 171 -7.26 18.70 16.96
C GLY A 171 -6.18 17.64 17.15
N LEU A 172 -5.85 17.26 18.38
CA LEU A 172 -4.94 16.15 18.70
C LEU A 172 -5.67 15.02 19.41
N ALA A 173 -5.40 13.77 19.01
CA ALA A 173 -5.92 12.60 19.71
C ALA A 173 -5.42 12.52 21.16
N PHE A 174 -6.30 12.15 22.09
CA PHE A 174 -6.02 12.01 23.54
C PHE A 174 -5.58 13.28 24.29
N SER A 175 -5.39 14.41 23.63
CA SER A 175 -4.91 15.64 24.26
C SER A 175 -6.05 16.60 24.63
N VAL A 176 -5.86 17.34 25.71
CA VAL A 176 -6.71 18.47 26.12
C VAL A 176 -5.89 19.74 26.29
N LYS A 177 -6.35 20.86 25.72
CA LYS A 177 -5.59 22.13 25.66
C LYS A 177 -5.64 22.92 26.95
N ASP A 178 -6.81 22.98 27.58
CA ASP A 178 -7.02 23.79 28.78
C ASP A 178 -6.38 23.17 30.02
N LYS A 179 -5.59 23.97 30.74
CA LYS A 179 -4.89 23.57 31.97
C LYS A 179 -5.85 23.30 33.11
N ASN A 180 -7.03 23.92 33.09
CA ASN A 180 -8.06 23.76 34.12
C ASN A 180 -9.03 22.62 33.81
N THR A 181 -8.93 22.04 32.61
CA THR A 181 -9.77 20.92 32.20
C THR A 181 -9.29 19.64 32.88
N ARG A 182 -10.22 18.93 33.52
CA ARG A 182 -9.96 17.63 34.13
C ARG A 182 -9.39 16.65 33.10
N ILE A 183 -8.25 16.04 33.42
CA ILE A 183 -7.61 15.02 32.59
C ILE A 183 -8.62 13.88 32.31
N PRO A 184 -8.94 13.60 31.03
CA PRO A 184 -9.89 12.56 30.69
C PRO A 184 -9.42 11.16 31.11
N PRO A 185 -10.34 10.22 31.40
CA PRO A 185 -9.98 8.87 31.86
C PRO A 185 -9.03 8.13 30.90
N SER A 186 -9.22 8.27 29.59
CA SER A 186 -8.34 7.65 28.59
C SER A 186 -6.90 8.14 28.70
N LEU A 187 -6.68 9.44 28.88
CA LEU A 187 -5.34 10.02 29.05
C LEU A 187 -4.74 9.63 30.39
N MET A 188 -5.54 9.57 31.45
CA MET A 188 -5.11 9.08 32.76
C MET A 188 -4.59 7.63 32.67
N ASN A 189 -5.25 6.79 31.87
CA ASN A 189 -4.80 5.42 31.63
C ASN A 189 -3.49 5.36 30.85
N ILE A 190 -3.26 6.28 29.89
CA ILE A 190 -1.98 6.41 29.20
C ILE A 190 -0.87 6.76 30.22
N PHE A 191 -1.09 7.75 31.09
CA PHE A 191 -0.12 8.12 32.13
C PHE A 191 0.16 7.00 33.11
N LYS A 192 -0.86 6.24 33.52
CA LYS A 192 -0.67 5.02 34.34
C LYS A 192 0.16 3.97 33.61
N GLY A 193 -0.10 3.76 32.31
CA GLY A 193 0.68 2.85 31.47
C GLY A 193 2.17 3.26 31.42
N ILE A 194 2.44 4.55 31.20
CA ILE A 194 3.80 5.08 31.19
C ILE A 194 4.46 4.91 32.56
N LYS A 195 3.76 5.21 33.66
CA LYS A 195 4.28 5.03 35.02
C LYS A 195 4.63 3.58 35.34
N ASN A 196 3.86 2.62 34.83
CA ASN A 196 4.14 1.21 35.02
C ASN A 196 5.42 0.77 34.28
N ASP A 197 5.69 1.32 33.11
CA ASP A 197 6.90 1.01 32.32
C ASP A 197 8.12 1.82 32.78
N TYR A 198 7.88 3.03 33.31
CA TYR A 198 8.88 3.98 33.80
C TYR A 198 8.48 4.44 35.21
N PRO A 199 8.94 3.75 36.27
CA PRO A 199 8.53 4.04 37.65
C PRO A 199 8.77 5.50 38.09
N ASP A 200 9.83 6.12 37.56
CA ASP A 200 10.21 7.52 37.85
C ASP A 200 9.33 8.54 37.11
N PHE A 201 8.45 8.11 36.20
CA PHE A 201 7.57 9.00 35.47
C PHE A 201 6.53 9.65 36.41
N GLN A 202 6.52 10.98 36.40
CA GLN A 202 5.52 11.79 37.09
C GLN A 202 4.51 12.32 36.08
N ALA A 203 3.25 11.93 36.27
CA ALA A 203 2.17 12.39 35.40
C ALA A 203 2.02 13.92 35.50
N PRO A 204 1.95 14.65 34.37
CA PRO A 204 1.75 16.08 34.38
C PRO A 204 0.39 16.46 34.94
N LYS A 205 0.28 17.68 35.48
CA LYS A 205 -0.98 18.22 36.02
C LYS A 205 -1.98 18.65 34.95
N ASN A 206 -1.55 18.81 33.70
CA ASN A 206 -2.39 19.12 32.55
C ASN A 206 -2.37 17.96 31.54
N GLY A 207 -3.35 17.94 30.63
CA GLY A 207 -3.47 16.92 29.59
C GLY A 207 -3.02 17.38 28.19
N ASP A 208 -2.21 18.43 28.11
CA ASP A 208 -1.72 18.95 26.83
C ASP A 208 -0.53 18.12 26.33
N LEU A 209 -0.70 17.49 25.18
CA LEU A 209 0.29 16.61 24.54
C LEU A 209 0.96 17.28 23.34
N THR A 210 0.79 18.59 23.16
CA THR A 210 1.44 19.38 22.10
C THR A 210 2.95 19.18 22.05
N LYS A 211 3.60 18.95 23.21
CA LYS A 211 5.03 18.63 23.28
C LYS A 211 5.37 17.33 22.56
N TRP A 212 4.55 16.30 22.65
CA TRP A 212 4.79 15.03 21.96
C TRP A 212 4.58 15.18 20.45
N ALA A 213 3.56 15.94 20.04
CA ALA A 213 3.32 16.24 18.63
C ALA A 213 4.53 16.90 17.97
N LYS A 214 5.09 17.94 18.61
CA LYS A 214 6.29 18.64 18.14
C LYS A 214 7.54 17.76 18.04
N GLU A 215 7.62 16.69 18.85
CA GLU A 215 8.74 15.73 18.82
C GLU A 215 8.58 14.61 17.77
N GLY A 216 7.50 14.64 16.98
CA GLY A 216 7.23 13.70 15.90
C GLY A 216 6.19 12.63 16.21
N VAL A 217 5.38 12.80 17.27
CA VAL A 217 4.26 11.90 17.58
C VAL A 217 2.98 12.43 16.95
N LEU A 218 2.64 11.92 15.77
CA LEU A 218 1.39 12.22 15.09
C LEU A 218 0.20 11.62 15.85
N MET A 219 -0.65 12.49 16.40
CA MET A 219 -1.84 12.11 17.19
C MET A 219 -3.11 12.35 16.39
N LEU A 220 -3.58 11.31 15.70
CA LEU A 220 -4.67 11.41 14.72
C LEU A 220 -5.91 10.65 15.19
N ASN A 221 -7.06 11.31 15.23
CA ASN A 221 -8.35 10.62 15.43
C ASN A 221 -8.86 10.06 14.10
N THR A 222 -9.57 8.92 14.11
CA THR A 222 -10.24 8.40 12.90
C THR A 222 -11.40 9.27 12.43
N CYS A 223 -12.07 9.95 13.36
CA CYS A 223 -13.06 10.99 13.09
C CYS A 223 -12.50 12.32 13.60
N LEU A 224 -12.50 13.39 12.79
CA LEU A 224 -11.86 14.65 13.17
C LEU A 224 -12.80 15.66 13.83
N THR A 225 -14.12 15.44 13.77
CA THR A 225 -15.11 16.32 14.41
C THR A 225 -16.17 15.53 15.16
N VAL A 226 -16.82 16.17 16.13
CA VAL A 226 -17.91 15.58 16.93
C VAL A 226 -18.84 16.68 17.45
N ARG A 227 -20.14 16.42 17.57
CA ARG A 227 -21.07 17.32 18.26
C ARG A 227 -20.80 17.34 19.75
N ALA A 228 -21.07 18.47 20.39
CA ALA A 228 -21.03 18.60 21.83
C ALA A 228 -21.91 17.54 22.52
N HIS A 229 -21.34 16.91 23.53
CA HIS A 229 -21.94 15.87 24.37
C HIS A 229 -22.43 14.60 23.65
N LEU A 230 -22.15 14.46 22.34
CA LEU A 230 -22.63 13.33 21.54
C LEU A 230 -21.47 12.63 20.83
N ALA A 231 -20.83 11.71 21.54
CA ALA A 231 -19.76 10.87 21.01
C ALA A 231 -20.19 10.11 19.74
N ASN A 232 -19.25 9.91 18.80
CA ASN A 232 -19.48 9.26 17.50
C ASN A 232 -20.55 9.89 16.59
N SER A 233 -21.03 11.10 16.87
CA SER A 233 -22.08 11.78 16.09
C SER A 233 -21.73 11.98 14.61
N HIS A 234 -20.45 12.13 14.29
CA HIS A 234 -19.96 12.29 12.90
C HIS A 234 -19.30 11.01 12.36
N SER A 235 -19.49 9.87 13.00
CA SER A 235 -18.99 8.60 12.47
C SER A 235 -19.67 8.24 11.15
N LYS A 236 -18.92 7.62 10.23
CA LYS A 236 -19.35 7.19 8.89
C LYS A 236 -19.81 8.34 7.99
N ARG A 237 -19.35 9.56 8.25
CA ARG A 237 -19.65 10.74 7.43
C ARG A 237 -18.55 11.08 6.43
N GLY A 238 -17.44 10.33 6.42
CA GLY A 238 -16.34 10.46 5.46
C GLY A 238 -14.97 10.69 6.11
N TRP A 239 -14.93 11.08 7.39
CA TRP A 239 -13.65 11.27 8.09
C TRP A 239 -12.82 9.99 8.21
N GLU A 240 -13.46 8.84 8.41
CA GLU A 240 -12.75 7.56 8.51
C GLU A 240 -12.08 7.16 7.18
N GLU A 241 -12.67 7.56 6.04
CA GLU A 241 -12.06 7.34 4.72
C GLU A 241 -10.89 8.29 4.50
N PHE A 242 -11.06 9.57 4.85
CA PHE A 242 -10.00 10.57 4.78
C PHE A 242 -8.80 10.18 5.65
N THR A 243 -9.02 9.87 6.92
CA THR A 243 -7.93 9.49 7.85
C THR A 243 -7.31 8.15 7.46
N ALA A 244 -8.06 7.22 6.86
CA ALA A 244 -7.48 6.03 6.26
C ALA A 244 -6.53 6.35 5.10
N ALA A 245 -6.86 7.33 4.26
CA ALA A 245 -5.96 7.83 3.21
C ALA A 245 -4.71 8.49 3.82
N VAL A 246 -4.85 9.31 4.86
CA VAL A 246 -3.72 9.90 5.59
C VAL A 246 -2.74 8.83 6.07
N VAL A 247 -3.23 7.80 6.76
CA VAL A 247 -2.35 6.74 7.27
C VAL A 247 -1.74 5.93 6.12
N ARG A 248 -2.47 5.72 5.02
CA ARG A 248 -1.95 5.04 3.83
C ARG A 248 -0.80 5.79 3.19
N GLU A 249 -0.99 7.07 2.87
CA GLU A 249 0.03 7.89 2.22
C GLU A 249 1.25 8.08 3.14
N LEU A 250 1.03 8.22 4.45
CA LEU A 250 2.12 8.27 5.42
C LEU A 250 2.91 6.95 5.46
N ALA A 251 2.22 5.80 5.47
CA ALA A 251 2.86 4.50 5.48
C ALA A 251 3.63 4.19 4.18
N LEU A 252 3.20 4.74 3.04
CA LEU A 252 3.90 4.62 1.76
C LEU A 252 5.13 5.53 1.68
N SER A 253 5.04 6.75 2.23
CA SER A 253 6.13 7.74 2.19
C SER A 253 7.22 7.49 3.24
N SER A 254 6.92 6.79 4.33
CA SER A 254 7.85 6.63 5.47
C SER A 254 8.42 5.22 5.59
N SER A 255 9.75 5.07 5.50
CA SER A 255 10.43 3.78 5.67
C SER A 255 10.50 3.28 7.12
N SER A 256 10.31 4.17 8.11
CA SER A 256 10.52 3.90 9.53
C SER A 256 9.44 4.55 10.42
N LEU A 257 8.17 4.18 10.21
CA LEU A 257 7.04 4.64 11.01
C LEU A 257 6.65 3.60 12.07
N VAL A 258 6.49 4.04 13.31
CA VAL A 258 5.88 3.21 14.39
C VAL A 258 4.41 3.56 14.52
N ILE A 259 3.52 2.56 14.42
CA ILE A 259 2.08 2.77 14.59
C ILE A 259 1.60 2.13 15.89
N ILE A 260 0.98 2.93 16.75
CA ILE A 260 0.35 2.50 18.00
C ILE A 260 -1.17 2.44 17.79
N ALA A 261 -1.68 1.23 17.61
CA ALA A 261 -3.09 0.96 17.33
C ALA A 261 -3.84 0.47 18.59
N TRP A 262 -4.39 1.40 19.37
CA TRP A 262 -5.18 1.09 20.56
C TRP A 262 -6.66 0.82 20.22
N GLY A 263 -7.13 -0.38 20.57
CA GLY A 263 -8.52 -0.79 20.36
C GLY A 263 -8.82 -1.33 18.95
N LYS A 264 -10.01 -1.94 18.79
CA LYS A 264 -10.44 -2.57 17.53
C LYS A 264 -10.47 -1.60 16.33
N PRO A 265 -10.97 -0.34 16.46
CA PRO A 265 -11.02 0.58 15.32
C PRO A 265 -9.64 0.89 14.73
N ALA A 266 -8.67 1.23 15.58
CA ALA A 266 -7.30 1.50 15.16
C ALA A 266 -6.63 0.26 14.55
N GLN A 267 -6.85 -0.92 15.14
CA GLN A 267 -6.34 -2.19 14.59
C GLN A 267 -6.93 -2.50 13.21
N SER A 268 -8.24 -2.29 13.03
CA SER A 268 -8.90 -2.51 11.75
C SER A 268 -8.36 -1.57 10.66
N LEU A 269 -8.12 -0.30 11.00
CA LEU A 269 -7.52 0.68 10.08
C LEU A 269 -6.15 0.20 9.59
N VAL A 270 -5.28 -0.22 10.51
CA VAL A 270 -3.93 -0.68 10.18
C VAL A 270 -3.94 -2.00 9.40
N GLN A 271 -4.85 -2.93 9.72
CA GLN A 271 -4.98 -4.19 8.98
C GLN A 271 -5.35 -3.97 7.51
N LYS A 272 -6.22 -3.00 7.21
CA LYS A 272 -6.59 -2.66 5.82
C LYS A 272 -5.40 -2.23 4.98
N LEU A 273 -4.40 -1.56 5.58
CA LEU A 273 -3.17 -1.14 4.90
C LEU A 273 -2.33 -2.33 4.45
N HIS A 274 -2.18 -3.34 5.31
CA HIS A 274 -1.42 -4.55 4.99
C HIS A 274 -2.10 -5.45 3.96
N LEU A 275 -3.43 -5.55 4.03
CA LEU A 275 -4.19 -6.34 3.06
C LEU A 275 -4.05 -5.77 1.64
N ALA A 276 -4.20 -4.45 1.47
CA ALA A 276 -4.13 -3.83 0.15
C ALA A 276 -2.80 -4.11 -0.59
N SER A 277 -1.66 -4.00 0.10
CA SER A 277 -0.35 -4.28 -0.50
C SER A 277 -0.17 -5.76 -0.87
N THR A 278 -0.61 -6.68 -0.01
CA THR A 278 -0.48 -8.12 -0.24
C THR A 278 -1.42 -8.62 -1.35
N THR A 279 -2.63 -8.06 -1.43
CA THR A 279 -3.60 -8.40 -2.48
C THR A 279 -3.11 -7.97 -3.85
N ILE A 280 -2.54 -6.77 -3.99
CA ILE A 280 -1.98 -6.29 -5.27
C ILE A 280 -0.83 -7.20 -5.72
N ALA A 281 0.12 -7.52 -4.84
CA ALA A 281 1.22 -8.43 -5.16
C ALA A 281 0.72 -9.82 -5.59
N THR A 282 -0.32 -10.35 -4.93
CA THR A 282 -0.94 -11.63 -5.31
C THR A 282 -1.53 -11.58 -6.71
N ILE A 283 -2.28 -10.53 -7.03
CA ILE A 283 -2.91 -10.36 -8.34
C ILE A 283 -1.84 -10.27 -9.43
N LEU A 284 -0.77 -9.51 -9.20
CA LEU A 284 0.33 -9.38 -10.16
C LEU A 284 1.09 -10.70 -10.36
N LEU A 285 1.29 -11.49 -9.31
CA LEU A 285 1.92 -12.81 -9.38
C LEU A 285 1.07 -13.81 -10.18
N LEU A 286 -0.24 -13.86 -9.90
CA LEU A 286 -1.18 -14.69 -10.66
C LEU A 286 -1.28 -14.25 -12.13
N GLY A 287 -1.33 -12.95 -12.37
CA GLY A 287 -1.31 -12.37 -13.72
C GLY A 287 -0.05 -12.74 -14.51
N THR A 288 1.11 -12.76 -13.85
CA THR A 288 2.38 -13.23 -14.45
C THR A 288 2.28 -14.69 -14.87
N GLY A 289 1.75 -15.55 -14.00
CA GLY A 289 1.56 -16.97 -14.32
C GLY A 289 0.62 -17.20 -15.50
N LEU A 290 -0.53 -16.52 -15.51
CA LEU A 290 -1.53 -16.63 -16.58
C LEU A 290 -0.98 -16.14 -17.93
N THR A 291 -0.36 -14.96 -17.95
CA THR A 291 0.17 -14.37 -19.19
C THR A 291 1.35 -15.16 -19.76
N LEU A 292 2.23 -15.67 -18.90
CA LEU A 292 3.30 -16.59 -19.30
C LEU A 292 2.74 -17.90 -19.87
N PHE A 293 1.73 -18.48 -19.20
CA PHE A 293 1.06 -19.68 -19.65
C PHE A 293 0.43 -19.52 -21.04
N LEU A 294 -0.29 -18.41 -21.27
CA LEU A 294 -0.86 -18.09 -22.59
C LEU A 294 0.22 -17.89 -23.66
N THR A 295 1.35 -17.27 -23.29
CA THR A 295 2.51 -17.08 -24.19
C THR A 295 3.13 -18.43 -24.57
N ILE A 296 3.29 -19.34 -23.61
CA ILE A 296 3.84 -20.69 -23.84
C ILE A 296 2.88 -21.52 -24.70
N LEU A 297 1.58 -21.43 -24.47
CA LEU A 297 0.56 -22.16 -25.24
C LEU A 297 0.16 -21.51 -26.57
N ALA A 298 0.88 -20.48 -27.02
CA ALA A 298 0.59 -19.79 -28.27
C ALA A 298 0.51 -20.79 -29.44
N GLY A 299 -0.70 -20.92 -30.00
CA GLY A 299 -1.03 -21.80 -31.12
C GLY A 299 -1.15 -23.29 -30.80
N GLY A 300 -1.24 -23.67 -29.52
CA GLY A 300 -1.33 -25.07 -29.10
C GLY A 300 -2.66 -25.76 -29.38
N THR A 301 -3.73 -25.03 -29.70
CA THR A 301 -5.04 -25.61 -30.06
C THR A 301 -5.75 -24.82 -31.15
N GLN A 302 -6.54 -25.53 -31.96
CA GLN A 302 -7.36 -24.95 -33.03
C GLN A 302 -8.75 -24.50 -32.53
N THR A 303 -9.21 -25.01 -31.39
CA THR A 303 -10.59 -24.84 -30.89
C THR A 303 -10.74 -23.84 -29.74
N SER A 304 -9.66 -23.27 -29.22
CA SER A 304 -9.68 -22.39 -28.03
C SER A 304 -9.34 -20.92 -28.36
N ILE A 305 -9.32 -20.07 -27.32
CA ILE A 305 -8.88 -18.67 -27.38
C ILE A 305 -7.46 -18.50 -27.94
N LEU A 306 -6.67 -19.57 -27.85
CA LEU A 306 -5.28 -19.69 -28.32
C LEU A 306 -5.16 -19.76 -29.86
N LYS A 307 -6.25 -19.98 -30.61
CA LYS A 307 -6.23 -20.02 -32.09
C LYS A 307 -5.88 -18.68 -32.74
N LYS A 308 -5.87 -17.59 -31.96
CA LYS A 308 -5.44 -16.25 -32.39
C LYS A 308 -4.07 -15.86 -31.82
N PHE A 309 -3.40 -16.78 -31.13
CA PHE A 309 -2.08 -16.56 -30.54
C PHE A 309 -1.02 -17.19 -31.45
N TYR A 310 -0.25 -16.35 -32.12
CA TYR A 310 0.87 -16.72 -32.99
C TYR A 310 1.99 -15.69 -32.83
N TRP A 311 3.21 -16.03 -33.21
CA TRP A 311 4.35 -15.12 -33.11
C TRP A 311 4.53 -14.28 -34.39
N LEU A 312 4.42 -14.94 -35.55
CA LEU A 312 4.60 -14.34 -36.86
C LEU A 312 3.55 -14.88 -37.83
N GLU A 313 3.07 -14.05 -38.72
CA GLU A 313 2.22 -14.39 -39.87
C GLU A 313 2.90 -13.88 -41.14
N ALA A 314 2.89 -14.68 -42.20
CA ALA A 314 3.36 -14.25 -43.52
C ALA A 314 2.57 -14.93 -44.65
N ASP A 315 2.69 -14.37 -45.84
CA ASP A 315 2.21 -15.00 -47.08
C ASP A 315 3.10 -16.21 -47.42
N CYS A 316 2.47 -17.37 -47.59
CA CYS A 316 3.11 -18.66 -47.88
C CYS A 316 2.70 -19.21 -49.27
N SER A 317 1.91 -18.48 -50.06
CA SER A 317 1.37 -18.94 -51.36
C SER A 317 2.44 -19.42 -52.35
N ASN A 318 3.64 -18.83 -52.29
CA ASN A 318 4.74 -19.12 -53.20
C ASN A 318 5.80 -20.08 -52.62
N PHE A 319 5.61 -20.66 -51.42
CA PHE A 319 6.60 -21.54 -50.80
C PHE A 319 6.41 -23.02 -51.22
N PRO A 320 7.40 -23.66 -51.87
CA PRO A 320 7.30 -25.05 -52.27
C PRO A 320 7.25 -25.97 -51.05
N GLY A 321 6.26 -26.86 -51.01
CA GLY A 321 6.00 -27.73 -49.86
C GLY A 321 5.14 -27.09 -48.75
N SER A 322 4.63 -25.87 -48.95
CA SER A 322 3.61 -25.30 -48.04
C SER A 322 2.32 -26.14 -48.14
N PRO A 323 1.81 -26.69 -47.02
CA PRO A 323 0.52 -27.40 -47.01
C PRO A 323 -0.68 -26.45 -47.12
N ILE A 324 -0.43 -25.13 -47.21
CA ILE A 324 -1.42 -24.06 -47.15
C ILE A 324 -1.22 -23.11 -48.33
N SER A 325 -2.30 -22.73 -49.01
CA SER A 325 -2.27 -22.01 -50.29
C SER A 325 -2.19 -20.47 -50.20
N SER A 326 -2.31 -19.86 -49.01
CA SER A 326 -2.37 -18.40 -48.86
C SER A 326 -1.53 -17.85 -47.70
N THR A 327 -1.97 -18.00 -46.46
CA THR A 327 -1.34 -17.37 -45.29
C THR A 327 -0.95 -18.40 -44.24
N CYS A 328 0.21 -18.21 -43.63
CA CYS A 328 0.76 -19.11 -42.64
C CYS A 328 1.17 -18.37 -41.35
N ARG A 329 1.03 -19.06 -40.22
CA ARG A 329 1.35 -18.54 -38.88
C ARG A 329 2.33 -19.45 -38.17
N TRP A 330 3.41 -18.86 -37.66
CA TRP A 330 4.35 -19.54 -36.77
C TRP A 330 3.89 -19.44 -35.32
N THR A 331 3.82 -20.60 -34.68
CA THR A 331 3.42 -20.76 -33.27
C THR A 331 4.48 -21.56 -32.51
N ASN A 332 4.26 -21.83 -31.22
CA ASN A 332 5.12 -22.76 -30.46
C ASN A 332 4.85 -24.24 -30.80
N TYR A 333 3.76 -24.54 -31.51
CA TYR A 333 3.25 -25.90 -31.79
C TYR A 333 3.11 -26.22 -33.28
N GLY A 334 3.86 -25.53 -34.13
CA GLY A 334 3.99 -25.79 -35.56
C GLY A 334 3.62 -24.58 -36.40
N LEU A 335 3.57 -24.79 -37.71
CA LEU A 335 2.99 -23.85 -38.65
C LEU A 335 1.51 -24.18 -38.83
N CYS A 336 0.66 -23.16 -38.76
CA CYS A 336 -0.77 -23.28 -39.04
C CYS A 336 -1.16 -22.44 -40.24
N GLY A 337 -2.13 -22.92 -41.01
CA GLY A 337 -2.86 -22.12 -41.97
C GLY A 337 -3.76 -21.10 -41.29
N VAL A 338 -4.35 -20.22 -42.09
CA VAL A 338 -5.26 -19.19 -41.60
C VAL A 338 -6.59 -19.28 -42.33
N SER A 339 -7.66 -19.43 -41.54
CA SER A 339 -9.04 -19.35 -42.00
C SER A 339 -9.84 -18.47 -41.04
N ASP A 340 -10.62 -17.52 -41.58
CA ASP A 340 -11.41 -16.53 -40.83
C ASP A 340 -10.60 -15.77 -39.75
N GLY A 341 -9.34 -15.44 -40.08
CA GLY A 341 -8.42 -14.76 -39.16
C GLY A 341 -7.96 -15.60 -37.96
N SER A 342 -8.24 -16.91 -37.97
CA SER A 342 -7.82 -17.88 -36.95
C SER A 342 -6.95 -18.99 -37.52
N ASN A 343 -6.14 -19.62 -36.66
CA ASN A 343 -5.32 -20.76 -37.06
C ASN A 343 -6.23 -21.91 -37.51
N SER A 344 -6.07 -22.38 -38.74
CA SER A 344 -6.63 -23.62 -39.30
C SER A 344 -5.50 -24.55 -39.74
N ASP A 345 -5.77 -25.84 -39.91
CA ASP A 345 -4.87 -26.77 -40.62
C ASP A 345 -3.41 -26.73 -40.12
N CYS A 346 -3.23 -26.84 -38.80
CA CYS A 346 -1.90 -26.93 -38.22
C CYS A 346 -1.22 -28.23 -38.65
N THR A 347 -0.03 -28.08 -39.21
CA THR A 347 0.75 -29.16 -39.81
C THR A 347 0.88 -30.39 -38.91
N HIS A 348 1.07 -30.23 -37.59
CA HIS A 348 1.00 -31.32 -36.62
C HIS A 348 0.62 -30.81 -35.22
N ALA A 349 0.00 -31.65 -34.38
CA ALA A 349 -0.21 -31.39 -32.95
C ALA A 349 1.04 -31.75 -32.11
N VAL A 350 2.24 -31.43 -32.59
CA VAL A 350 3.50 -31.61 -31.86
C VAL A 350 4.19 -30.27 -31.71
N ALA A 351 5.07 -30.13 -30.71
CA ALA A 351 5.85 -28.91 -30.54
C ALA A 351 6.52 -28.51 -31.87
N ALA A 352 6.45 -27.22 -32.22
CA ALA A 352 7.00 -26.74 -33.48
C ALA A 352 8.47 -27.13 -33.60
N TYR A 353 8.89 -27.50 -34.81
CA TYR A 353 10.26 -27.25 -35.20
C TYR A 353 10.54 -25.75 -35.02
N PRO A 354 11.69 -25.39 -34.44
CA PRO A 354 11.98 -23.99 -34.13
C PRO A 354 11.95 -23.18 -35.43
N PHE A 355 11.75 -21.87 -35.29
CA PHE A 355 11.42 -20.94 -36.37
C PHE A 355 12.40 -21.04 -37.57
N SER A 356 12.18 -22.01 -38.47
CA SER A 356 13.13 -22.40 -39.51
C SER A 356 12.40 -23.10 -40.66
N PRO A 357 11.68 -22.36 -41.52
CA PRO A 357 11.09 -22.80 -42.77
C PRO A 357 11.84 -23.93 -43.53
N ALA A 358 13.15 -23.79 -43.78
CA ALA A 358 13.99 -24.78 -44.46
C ALA A 358 13.86 -26.22 -43.91
N ARG A 359 13.80 -26.34 -42.58
CA ARG A 359 13.67 -27.64 -41.89
C ARG A 359 12.22 -28.07 -41.70
N ASN A 360 11.27 -27.15 -41.88
CA ASN A 360 9.85 -27.41 -41.76
C ASN A 360 9.25 -27.93 -43.07
N PHE A 361 9.81 -27.53 -44.21
CA PHE A 361 9.28 -27.85 -45.54
C PHE A 361 10.18 -28.78 -46.37
N ASN A 362 11.33 -29.19 -45.84
CA ASN A 362 12.39 -29.89 -46.60
C ASN A 362 12.72 -29.19 -47.94
N SER A 363 12.52 -27.86 -48.00
CA SER A 363 12.69 -27.02 -49.18
C SER A 363 13.19 -25.65 -48.77
N ASN A 364 14.11 -25.11 -49.57
CA ASN A 364 14.71 -23.79 -49.43
C ASN A 364 14.23 -22.80 -50.52
N GLU A 365 13.41 -23.27 -51.46
CA GLU A 365 12.97 -22.48 -52.60
C GLU A 365 12.01 -21.36 -52.17
N ASN A 366 12.13 -20.18 -52.79
CA ASN A 366 11.31 -18.98 -52.54
C ASN A 366 11.31 -18.44 -51.10
N LEU A 367 12.20 -18.94 -50.23
CA LEU A 367 12.46 -18.35 -48.91
C LEU A 367 13.52 -17.24 -49.02
N PRO A 368 13.46 -16.19 -48.18
CA PRO A 368 14.48 -15.13 -48.19
C PRO A 368 15.89 -15.71 -47.96
N GLN A 369 16.85 -15.39 -48.84
CA GLN A 369 18.22 -15.95 -48.74
C GLN A 369 18.87 -15.65 -47.38
N ASN A 370 18.76 -14.41 -46.90
CA ASN A 370 19.24 -13.99 -45.58
C ASN A 370 18.64 -14.79 -44.41
N PHE A 371 17.43 -15.32 -44.60
CA PHE A 371 16.74 -16.14 -43.62
C PHE A 371 17.28 -17.59 -43.63
N ILE A 372 17.57 -18.13 -44.82
CA ILE A 372 18.18 -19.46 -45.03
C ILE A 372 19.61 -19.49 -44.47
N ASP A 373 20.41 -18.49 -44.80
CA ASP A 373 21.81 -18.34 -44.38
C ASP A 373 21.94 -18.34 -42.85
N LYS A 374 20.89 -17.88 -42.16
CA LYS A 374 20.82 -17.77 -40.69
C LYS A 374 19.84 -18.77 -40.08
N SER A 375 19.48 -19.85 -40.78
CA SER A 375 18.54 -20.87 -40.31
C SER A 375 18.92 -21.45 -38.94
N SER A 376 20.22 -21.68 -38.70
CA SER A 376 20.75 -22.11 -37.40
C SER A 376 20.49 -21.11 -36.28
N TYR A 377 20.63 -19.80 -36.55
CA TYR A 377 20.35 -18.76 -35.55
C TYR A 377 18.90 -18.84 -35.09
N TYR A 378 17.95 -18.88 -36.03
CA TYR A 378 16.53 -18.93 -35.66
C TYR A 378 16.15 -20.24 -34.99
N TYR A 379 16.75 -21.35 -35.42
CA TYR A 379 16.60 -22.66 -34.77
C TYR A 379 16.97 -22.58 -33.28
N TYR A 380 18.19 -22.15 -32.97
CA TYR A 380 18.68 -22.15 -31.60
C TYR A 380 18.02 -21.06 -30.75
N VAL A 381 17.87 -19.85 -31.26
CA VAL A 381 17.34 -18.73 -30.47
C VAL A 381 15.87 -18.94 -30.11
N SER A 382 15.03 -19.40 -31.04
CA SER A 382 13.61 -19.67 -30.73
C SER A 382 13.45 -20.89 -29.81
N ARG A 383 14.26 -21.94 -29.95
CA ARG A 383 14.20 -23.12 -29.07
C ARG A 383 14.69 -22.82 -27.66
N THR A 384 15.80 -22.11 -27.54
CA THR A 384 16.32 -21.66 -26.25
C THR A 384 15.34 -20.68 -25.60
N GLY A 385 14.74 -19.75 -26.36
CA GLY A 385 13.71 -18.84 -25.85
C GLY A 385 12.49 -19.56 -25.28
N TYR A 386 11.96 -20.55 -26.00
CA TYR A 386 10.84 -21.37 -25.53
C TYR A 386 11.21 -22.24 -24.32
N GLY A 387 12.38 -22.89 -24.36
CA GLY A 387 12.88 -23.71 -23.25
C GLY A 387 13.08 -22.90 -21.98
N PHE A 388 13.64 -21.69 -22.08
CA PHE A 388 13.80 -20.78 -20.95
C PHE A 388 12.44 -20.34 -20.39
N SER A 389 11.43 -20.11 -21.24
CA SER A 389 10.08 -19.79 -20.79
C SER A 389 9.44 -20.94 -19.99
N LEU A 390 9.67 -22.19 -20.38
CA LEU A 390 9.21 -23.38 -19.64
C LEU A 390 9.92 -23.55 -18.29
N VAL A 391 11.25 -23.41 -18.27
CA VAL A 391 12.05 -23.44 -17.03
C VAL A 391 11.60 -22.32 -16.09
N GLY A 392 11.39 -21.13 -16.65
CA GLY A 392 10.85 -19.97 -15.95
C GLY A 392 9.48 -20.24 -15.32
N LEU A 393 8.57 -20.87 -16.07
CA LEU A 393 7.26 -21.28 -15.55
C LEU A 393 7.40 -22.28 -14.40
N ALA A 394 8.29 -23.27 -14.51
CA ALA A 394 8.52 -24.25 -13.45
C ALA A 394 8.98 -23.59 -12.15
N PHE A 395 9.95 -22.66 -12.21
CA PHE A 395 10.39 -21.89 -11.05
C PHE A 395 9.29 -20.96 -10.52
N LEU A 396 8.48 -20.36 -11.40
CA LEU A 396 7.37 -19.50 -11.01
C LEU A 396 6.31 -20.29 -10.23
N VAL A 397 5.92 -21.47 -10.71
CA VAL A 397 5.00 -22.37 -10.01
C VAL A 397 5.62 -22.86 -8.69
N ALA A 398 6.90 -23.21 -8.70
CA ALA A 398 7.61 -23.58 -7.47
C ALA A 398 7.61 -22.44 -6.44
N SER A 399 7.69 -21.17 -6.88
CA SER A 399 7.63 -20.01 -5.99
C SER A 399 6.25 -19.84 -5.32
N TRP A 400 5.17 -20.37 -5.90
CA TRP A 400 3.83 -20.25 -5.31
C TRP A 400 3.69 -21.03 -3.99
N PHE A 401 4.38 -22.15 -3.84
CA PHE A 401 4.33 -22.95 -2.61
C PHE A 401 4.76 -22.16 -1.36
N PRO A 402 5.98 -21.58 -1.29
CA PRO A 402 6.37 -20.76 -0.15
C PRO A 402 5.54 -19.46 -0.04
N TYR A 403 5.07 -18.91 -1.17
CA TYR A 403 4.19 -17.74 -1.17
C TYR A 403 2.88 -17.99 -0.42
N PHE A 404 2.15 -19.04 -0.80
CA PHE A 404 0.89 -19.42 -0.15
C PHE A 404 1.12 -19.94 1.27
N ALA A 405 2.20 -20.69 1.52
CA ALA A 405 2.56 -21.10 2.88
C ALA A 405 2.75 -19.89 3.81
N ASN A 406 3.37 -18.80 3.33
CA ASN A 406 3.51 -17.56 4.08
C ASN A 406 2.17 -16.82 4.31
N LEU A 407 1.16 -17.02 3.46
CA LEU A 407 -0.19 -16.45 3.66
C LEU A 407 -0.98 -17.18 4.75
N PHE A 408 -0.86 -18.51 4.83
CA PHE A 408 -1.62 -19.33 5.79
C PHE A 408 -0.94 -19.53 7.13
N THR A 409 0.40 -19.37 7.18
CA THR A 409 1.13 -19.50 8.44
C THR A 409 1.19 -18.13 9.15
N LYS A 410 0.72 -18.07 10.41
CA LYS A 410 0.92 -16.88 11.29
C LYS A 410 2.38 -16.69 11.71
N SER A 411 3.31 -17.48 11.14
CA SER A 411 4.68 -17.55 11.60
C SER A 411 5.57 -16.57 10.84
N LYS A 412 6.42 -15.87 11.59
CA LYS A 412 7.46 -14.97 11.09
C LYS A 412 8.67 -15.74 10.54
N PHE A 413 8.46 -16.81 9.78
CA PHE A 413 9.58 -17.55 9.21
C PHE A 413 10.19 -16.75 8.06
N THR A 414 11.22 -15.96 8.37
CA THR A 414 12.07 -15.25 7.40
C THR A 414 12.59 -16.18 6.30
N ILE A 415 12.79 -17.47 6.64
CA ILE A 415 13.25 -18.51 5.72
C ILE A 415 12.26 -18.74 4.56
N ILE A 416 10.96 -18.85 4.83
CA ILE A 416 9.94 -19.11 3.78
C ILE A 416 9.90 -17.95 2.78
N LYS A 417 9.95 -16.71 3.27
CA LYS A 417 10.04 -15.51 2.43
C LYS A 417 11.31 -15.49 1.58
N THR A 418 12.43 -15.93 2.14
CA THR A 418 13.71 -15.99 1.43
C THR A 418 13.66 -17.03 0.31
N ILE A 419 13.11 -18.21 0.57
CA ILE A 419 12.93 -19.27 -0.44
C ILE A 419 12.03 -18.78 -1.58
N PHE A 420 10.90 -18.13 -1.27
CA PHE A 420 10.03 -17.51 -2.27
C PHE A 420 10.80 -16.59 -3.19
N TRP A 421 11.57 -15.65 -2.62
CA TRP A 421 12.30 -14.66 -3.39
C TRP A 421 13.44 -15.25 -4.23
N ILE A 422 14.13 -16.29 -3.75
CA ILE A 422 15.15 -17.01 -4.53
C ILE A 422 14.53 -17.69 -5.75
N LEU A 423 13.43 -18.44 -5.55
CA LEU A 423 12.72 -19.13 -6.62
C LEU A 423 12.13 -18.12 -7.62
N TYR A 424 11.57 -17.02 -7.14
CA TYR A 424 11.02 -15.96 -7.98
C TYR A 424 12.12 -15.25 -8.80
N ALA A 425 13.28 -14.98 -8.20
CA ALA A 425 14.41 -14.39 -8.92
C ALA A 425 14.94 -15.33 -10.02
N ALA A 426 15.05 -16.64 -9.72
CA ALA A 426 15.40 -17.64 -10.73
C ALA A 426 14.36 -17.65 -11.88
N ALA A 427 13.06 -17.70 -11.53
CA ALA A 427 11.99 -17.61 -12.52
C ALA A 427 12.12 -16.36 -13.40
N ALA A 428 12.36 -15.20 -12.78
CA ALA A 428 12.47 -13.93 -13.48
C ALA A 428 13.59 -13.92 -14.53
N ILE A 429 14.78 -14.43 -14.19
CA ILE A 429 15.93 -14.53 -15.11
C ILE A 429 15.54 -15.36 -16.34
N PHE A 430 14.96 -16.53 -16.13
CA PHE A 430 14.58 -17.43 -17.22
C PHE A 430 13.44 -16.86 -18.07
N ILE A 431 12.41 -16.28 -17.45
CA ILE A 431 11.27 -15.67 -18.16
C ILE A 431 11.71 -14.47 -19.01
N ILE A 432 12.46 -13.54 -18.42
CA ILE A 432 12.96 -12.34 -19.11
C ILE A 432 13.83 -12.73 -20.30
N THR A 433 14.76 -13.67 -20.09
CA THR A 433 15.64 -14.16 -21.16
C THR A 433 14.85 -14.89 -22.24
N GLY A 434 13.91 -15.76 -21.85
CA GLY A 434 13.08 -16.54 -22.76
C GLY A 434 12.20 -15.67 -23.68
N ILE A 435 11.55 -14.65 -23.11
CA ILE A 435 10.76 -13.68 -23.86
C ILE A 435 11.67 -12.84 -24.77
N SER A 436 12.80 -12.35 -24.27
CA SER A 436 13.73 -11.53 -25.04
C SER A 436 14.29 -12.28 -26.26
N LEU A 437 14.71 -13.55 -26.08
CA LEU A 437 15.20 -14.39 -27.16
C LEU A 437 14.09 -14.67 -28.20
N SER A 438 12.89 -15.01 -27.75
CA SER A 438 11.74 -15.22 -28.64
C SER A 438 11.43 -13.95 -29.45
N THR A 439 11.32 -12.79 -28.79
CA THR A 439 11.11 -11.51 -29.47
C THR A 439 12.22 -11.19 -30.47
N ALA A 440 13.50 -11.44 -30.14
CA ALA A 440 14.62 -11.24 -31.05
C ALA A 440 14.56 -12.14 -32.28
N ALA A 441 14.24 -13.43 -32.12
CA ALA A 441 14.11 -14.38 -33.22
C ALA A 441 12.99 -13.97 -34.20
N TYR A 442 11.78 -13.75 -33.69
CA TYR A 442 10.63 -13.43 -34.54
C TYR A 442 10.71 -12.03 -35.13
N SER A 443 11.29 -11.07 -34.40
CA SER A 443 11.49 -9.70 -34.91
C SER A 443 12.44 -9.67 -36.10
N ARG A 444 13.59 -10.34 -35.96
CA ARG A 444 14.57 -10.45 -37.04
C ARG A 444 14.02 -11.24 -38.22
N GLY A 445 13.24 -12.30 -37.96
CA GLY A 445 12.55 -13.06 -38.99
C GLY A 445 11.62 -12.21 -39.85
N ARG A 446 10.74 -11.45 -39.18
CA ARG A 446 9.82 -10.52 -39.86
C ARG A 446 10.56 -9.55 -40.77
N SER A 447 11.68 -8.99 -40.30
CA SER A 447 12.47 -8.08 -41.14
C SER A 447 12.91 -8.77 -42.42
N HIS A 448 13.46 -9.99 -42.36
CA HIS A 448 13.92 -10.69 -43.56
C HIS A 448 12.79 -11.07 -44.52
N PHE A 449 11.59 -11.39 -44.02
CA PHE A 449 10.41 -11.55 -44.90
C PHE A 449 10.04 -10.24 -45.58
N ARG A 450 10.01 -9.13 -44.83
CA ARG A 450 9.71 -7.80 -45.38
C ARG A 450 10.77 -7.33 -46.39
N ASP A 451 12.05 -7.56 -46.11
CA ASP A 451 13.17 -7.18 -46.97
C ASP A 451 13.15 -7.98 -48.29
N ALA A 452 12.54 -9.16 -48.30
CA ALA A 452 12.31 -9.98 -49.49
C ALA A 452 10.97 -9.70 -50.20
N GLY A 453 10.24 -8.66 -49.79
CA GLY A 453 8.95 -8.29 -50.39
C GLY A 453 7.76 -9.16 -49.96
N VAL A 454 7.92 -10.04 -48.97
CA VAL A 454 6.84 -10.89 -48.45
C VAL A 454 6.09 -10.16 -47.34
N THR A 455 4.76 -10.10 -47.45
CA THR A 455 3.92 -9.50 -46.41
C THR A 455 4.04 -10.28 -45.10
N SER A 456 4.37 -9.59 -44.01
CA SER A 456 4.57 -10.25 -42.71
C SER A 456 4.17 -9.39 -41.51
N ASN A 457 3.43 -10.00 -40.57
CA ASN A 457 2.82 -9.35 -39.42
C ASN A 457 3.15 -10.09 -38.11
N PHE A 458 3.31 -9.36 -37.01
CA PHE A 458 3.42 -9.98 -35.69
C PHE A 458 2.04 -10.37 -35.16
N GLY A 459 1.98 -11.47 -34.41
CA GLY A 459 0.79 -11.76 -33.61
C GLY A 459 0.72 -10.83 -32.41
N THR A 460 -0.15 -9.82 -32.51
CA THR A 460 -0.33 -8.77 -31.49
C THR A 460 -0.67 -9.34 -30.12
N LYS A 461 -1.43 -10.44 -30.05
CA LYS A 461 -1.86 -11.08 -28.80
C LYS A 461 -0.71 -11.74 -28.04
N VAL A 462 0.15 -12.49 -28.74
CA VAL A 462 1.32 -13.13 -28.13
C VAL A 462 2.34 -12.07 -27.72
N MET A 463 2.56 -11.07 -28.56
CA MET A 463 3.45 -9.96 -28.19
C MET A 463 2.95 -9.21 -26.97
N ALA A 464 1.66 -8.87 -26.92
CA ALA A 464 1.06 -8.21 -25.77
C ALA A 464 1.19 -9.04 -24.50
N THR A 465 0.88 -10.34 -24.55
CA THR A 465 0.99 -11.23 -23.37
C THR A 465 2.43 -11.50 -22.94
N ALA A 466 3.36 -11.67 -23.88
CA ALA A 466 4.78 -11.85 -23.58
C ALA A 466 5.38 -10.59 -22.93
N TRP A 467 5.16 -9.41 -23.51
CA TRP A 467 5.67 -8.17 -22.93
C TRP A 467 4.95 -7.78 -21.64
N THR A 468 3.66 -8.09 -21.50
CA THR A 468 2.95 -7.96 -20.21
C THR A 468 3.62 -8.83 -19.15
N THR A 469 3.95 -10.09 -19.48
CA THR A 469 4.68 -10.98 -18.56
C THR A 469 6.02 -10.36 -18.15
N PHE A 470 6.79 -9.85 -19.12
CA PHE A 470 8.08 -9.20 -18.87
C PHE A 470 7.95 -8.01 -17.90
N PHE A 471 7.00 -7.10 -18.14
CA PHE A 471 6.79 -5.95 -17.26
C PHE A 471 6.27 -6.34 -15.88
N LEU A 472 5.36 -7.33 -15.79
CA LEU A 472 4.88 -7.83 -14.50
C LEU A 472 6.02 -8.46 -13.68
N VAL A 473 6.90 -9.22 -14.32
CA VAL A 473 8.10 -9.77 -13.66
C VAL A 473 9.01 -8.66 -13.14
N LEU A 474 9.31 -7.65 -13.98
CA LEU A 474 10.14 -6.51 -13.58
C LEU A 474 9.53 -5.69 -12.44
N PHE A 475 8.22 -5.44 -12.50
CA PHE A 475 7.53 -4.68 -11.46
C PHE A 475 7.61 -5.40 -10.10
N ASN A 476 7.47 -6.73 -10.10
CA ASN A 476 7.63 -7.55 -8.91
C ASN A 476 9.08 -7.60 -8.39
N ILE A 477 10.09 -7.42 -9.26
CA ILE A 477 11.50 -7.28 -8.84
C ILE A 477 11.73 -6.01 -7.98
N GLY A 478 10.94 -4.95 -8.15
CA GLY A 478 11.00 -3.79 -7.25
C GLY A 478 10.76 -4.17 -5.78
N PHE A 479 9.83 -5.09 -5.53
CA PHE A 479 9.55 -5.63 -4.19
C PHE A 479 10.63 -6.61 -3.69
N LEU A 480 11.31 -7.32 -4.62
CA LEU A 480 12.50 -8.15 -4.32
C LEU A 480 13.62 -7.27 -3.77
N ILE A 481 13.98 -6.19 -4.48
CA ILE A 481 15.12 -5.33 -4.12
C ILE A 481 14.92 -4.68 -2.76
N GLY A 482 13.70 -4.19 -2.46
CA GLY A 482 13.37 -3.65 -1.13
C GLY A 482 13.48 -4.67 0.00
N SER A 483 13.30 -5.97 -0.30
CA SER A 483 13.47 -7.06 0.67
C SER A 483 14.94 -7.52 0.78
N PHE A 484 15.65 -7.59 -0.35
CA PHE A 484 17.06 -7.98 -0.42
C PHE A 484 17.99 -6.92 0.19
N ILE A 485 17.75 -5.63 -0.03
CA ILE A 485 18.51 -4.54 0.61
C ILE A 485 18.39 -4.63 2.15
N LYS A 486 17.21 -5.00 2.67
CA LYS A 486 17.00 -5.23 4.11
C LYS A 486 17.75 -6.46 4.65
N ILE A 487 17.99 -7.47 3.81
CA ILE A 487 18.71 -8.70 4.17
C ILE A 487 20.23 -8.49 4.07
N PHE A 488 20.71 -7.84 3.01
CA PHE A 488 22.14 -7.65 2.74
C PHE A 488 22.73 -6.41 3.42
N GLY A 489 21.96 -5.33 3.61
CA GLY A 489 22.36 -4.23 4.48
C GLY A 489 22.60 -4.66 5.94
N LYS A 490 22.08 -5.84 6.32
CA LYS A 490 22.36 -6.51 7.58
C LYS A 490 23.74 -7.19 7.59
N ARG A 491 24.19 -7.68 6.42
CA ARG A 491 25.38 -8.54 6.25
C ARG A 491 26.69 -7.75 6.25
N ASP A 492 26.69 -6.53 5.71
CA ASP A 492 27.86 -5.63 5.79
C ASP A 492 28.12 -5.14 7.23
N SER A 493 27.09 -5.13 8.09
CA SER A 493 27.25 -4.87 9.53
C SER A 493 27.82 -6.06 10.31
N GLU A 494 27.71 -7.28 9.79
CA GLU A 494 28.21 -8.51 10.43
C GLU A 494 29.69 -8.78 10.11
N ILE A 495 30.16 -8.48 8.89
CA ILE A 495 31.57 -8.69 8.51
C ILE A 495 32.52 -7.72 9.26
N GLY A 496 32.05 -6.50 9.57
CA GLY A 496 32.79 -5.56 10.42
C GLY A 496 32.83 -5.92 11.92
N ASN A 497 31.99 -6.87 12.35
CA ASN A 497 31.84 -7.23 13.77
C ASN A 497 32.47 -8.60 14.13
N ASN A 498 32.85 -9.42 13.14
CA ASN A 498 33.42 -10.76 13.40
C ASN A 498 34.84 -10.75 14.02
N ASN A 499 35.50 -9.60 14.11
CA ASN A 499 36.76 -9.46 14.87
C ASN A 499 36.56 -8.94 16.31
N ILE A 500 35.32 -8.67 16.73
CA ILE A 500 35.00 -8.15 18.06
C ILE A 500 33.76 -8.90 18.57
N ASN A 501 33.97 -9.88 19.44
CA ASN A 501 32.98 -10.60 20.28
C ASN A 501 32.59 -12.01 19.81
N ASN A 502 33.42 -12.98 20.19
CA ASN A 502 32.93 -14.21 20.81
C ASN A 502 32.22 -13.81 22.12
N ASN A 503 30.89 -13.73 22.08
CA ASN A 503 29.91 -13.88 23.17
C ASN A 503 28.70 -12.99 22.89
N ASN A 504 27.50 -13.60 22.98
CA ASN A 504 26.16 -13.05 22.76
C ASN A 504 25.65 -13.04 21.31
N SER A 505 25.28 -14.23 20.84
CA SER A 505 24.28 -14.40 19.80
C SER A 505 22.89 -13.97 20.30
N ASN A 506 22.34 -12.89 19.73
CA ASN A 506 20.92 -12.73 19.32
C ASN A 506 20.53 -11.25 19.09
N LEU A 507 20.81 -10.73 17.90
CA LEU A 507 20.33 -9.45 17.32
C LEU A 507 20.11 -9.72 15.83
N ASN A 508 19.21 -9.14 15.04
CA ASN A 508 18.15 -8.15 15.17
C ASN A 508 17.23 -8.37 13.96
N HIS A 509 15.94 -8.08 14.05
CA HIS A 509 15.07 -7.98 12.86
C HIS A 509 14.30 -6.67 12.99
N ASN A 510 14.64 -5.72 12.12
CA ASN A 510 13.89 -4.48 11.90
C ASN A 510 12.85 -4.74 10.81
N GLU A 511 11.68 -5.21 11.24
CA GLU A 511 10.44 -4.98 10.49
C GLU A 511 9.95 -3.57 10.86
N SER A 512 9.17 -2.92 10.00
CA SER A 512 8.18 -1.94 10.43
C SER A 512 7.28 -2.64 11.43
N ALA A 513 7.62 -2.50 12.71
CA ALA A 513 6.98 -3.23 13.78
C ALA A 513 5.62 -2.56 14.03
N ILE A 514 4.55 -3.20 13.56
CA ILE A 514 3.26 -3.02 14.22
C ILE A 514 3.41 -3.68 15.59
N TYR A 515 3.76 -2.87 16.58
CA TYR A 515 3.69 -3.29 17.96
C TYR A 515 2.22 -3.27 18.37
N ILE A 516 1.58 -4.44 18.36
CA ILE A 516 0.30 -4.65 19.03
C ILE A 516 0.63 -5.12 20.44
N PRO A 517 0.60 -4.24 21.47
CA PRO A 517 0.84 -4.69 22.83
C PRO A 517 -0.20 -5.74 23.22
N LYS A 518 0.24 -6.98 23.43
CA LYS A 518 -0.54 -7.99 24.16
C LYS A 518 -0.39 -7.70 25.64
N PHE A 519 -1.34 -6.96 26.16
CA PHE A 519 -1.38 -6.71 27.58
C PHE A 519 -1.96 -7.91 28.33
N LYS A 520 -1.37 -8.29 29.46
CA LYS A 520 -1.82 -9.40 30.31
C LYS A 520 -3.18 -9.14 30.99
N THR A 521 -3.74 -7.95 30.86
CA THR A 521 -5.10 -7.60 31.32
C THR A 521 -5.75 -6.60 30.34
N PRO A 522 -7.08 -6.68 30.06
CA PRO A 522 -7.73 -5.72 29.16
C PRO A 522 -7.96 -4.37 29.89
N TRP A 523 -7.20 -3.34 29.54
CA TRP A 523 -7.35 -1.97 30.10
C TRP A 523 -8.52 -1.18 29.52
N PHE A 524 -9.14 -1.68 28.45
CA PHE A 524 -10.31 -1.10 27.80
C PHE A 524 -11.45 -2.12 27.84
N LYS A 525 -12.26 -2.09 28.91
CA LYS A 525 -13.63 -2.62 28.83
C LYS A 525 -14.46 -1.60 28.07
N SER A 526 -14.87 -1.96 26.85
CA SER A 526 -15.91 -1.25 26.11
C SER A 526 -17.19 -1.26 26.96
N ARG A 527 -17.66 -0.10 27.39
CA ARG A 527 -18.91 0.08 28.15
C ARG A 527 -20.16 -0.05 27.25
N ARG A 528 -20.16 -1.02 26.32
CA ARG A 528 -21.29 -1.28 25.39
C ARG A 528 -22.10 -2.53 25.72
N GLU A 529 -21.77 -3.26 26.78
CA GLU A 529 -22.43 -4.53 27.12
C GLU A 529 -23.16 -4.53 28.48
N THR A 530 -23.48 -3.38 29.07
CA THR A 530 -24.24 -3.34 30.35
C THR A 530 -25.56 -2.58 30.30
N ASN A 531 -26.06 -2.16 29.14
CA ASN A 531 -27.37 -1.49 29.02
C ASN A 531 -28.31 -2.21 28.03
N LEU A 532 -28.46 -3.53 28.17
CA LEU A 532 -29.70 -4.21 27.79
C LEU A 532 -30.13 -5.05 28.99
N HIS A 533 -31.32 -4.76 29.51
CA HIS A 533 -31.96 -5.31 30.71
C HIS A 533 -31.47 -4.79 32.06
N GLN A 534 -31.99 -3.62 32.44
CA GLN A 534 -32.58 -3.38 33.77
C GLN A 534 -33.32 -2.04 33.73
N GLN A 535 -34.62 -2.10 33.49
CA GLN A 535 -35.54 -1.05 33.95
C GLN A 535 -35.67 -1.25 35.46
N GLU A 536 -35.11 -0.34 36.25
CA GLU A 536 -35.53 -0.19 37.64
C GLU A 536 -36.67 0.84 37.71
N PRO A 537 -37.71 0.59 38.53
CA PRO A 537 -38.89 1.41 38.58
C PRO A 537 -38.66 2.71 39.37
N VAL A 538 -39.41 3.72 38.96
CA VAL A 538 -39.54 5.03 39.59
C VAL A 538 -40.07 4.87 41.02
N VAL A 539 -39.32 5.35 42.01
CA VAL A 539 -39.81 5.53 43.39
C VAL A 539 -40.29 6.98 43.53
N PRO A 540 -41.56 7.22 43.95
CA PRO A 540 -42.02 8.57 44.25
C PRO A 540 -41.58 9.00 45.66
N ILE A 541 -41.27 10.28 45.77
CA ILE A 541 -41.00 10.98 47.03
C ILE A 541 -42.33 11.19 47.75
N VAL A 542 -42.40 10.98 49.08
CA VAL A 542 -42.97 11.90 50.09
C VAL A 542 -43.01 11.25 51.51
N ALA A 543 -42.47 12.02 52.45
CA ALA A 543 -42.72 12.15 53.90
C ALA A 543 -42.66 10.95 54.88
N GLN A 544 -41.90 11.21 55.95
CA GLN A 544 -41.89 10.52 57.24
C GLN A 544 -43.28 10.56 57.91
N ASN A 545 -43.68 9.44 58.54
CA ASN A 545 -43.95 9.37 59.98
C ASN A 545 -44.29 7.93 60.40
N ASP A 546 -43.50 7.46 61.36
CA ASP A 546 -43.78 6.62 62.52
C ASP A 546 -45.05 5.75 62.62
N THR A 547 -44.79 4.58 63.23
CA THR A 547 -45.61 3.81 64.19
C THR A 547 -46.60 2.72 63.71
N LEU A 548 -46.35 1.54 64.31
CA LEU A 548 -47.28 0.53 64.85
C LEU A 548 -47.85 -0.59 63.97
N GLU A 549 -47.38 -1.81 64.30
CA GLU A 549 -48.14 -3.02 64.68
C GLU A 549 -49.21 -3.67 63.77
N ASN A 550 -49.01 -4.99 63.63
CA ASN A 550 -49.97 -6.10 63.76
C ASN A 550 -51.02 -6.42 62.67
N ASN A 551 -50.89 -7.68 62.21
CA ASN A 551 -51.91 -8.71 62.01
C ASN A 551 -53.07 -8.49 61.01
N GLY A 552 -53.13 -9.40 60.03
CA GLY A 552 -54.28 -10.32 59.95
C GLY A 552 -55.23 -10.21 58.75
N ILE A 553 -55.33 -11.35 58.04
CA ILE A 553 -56.58 -12.03 57.67
C ILE A 553 -57.42 -11.50 56.48
N ASN A 554 -57.46 -12.36 55.45
CA ASN A 554 -58.54 -12.85 54.58
C ASN A 554 -59.48 -11.92 53.77
N ASN A 555 -59.54 -12.30 52.47
CA ASN A 555 -60.71 -12.51 51.61
C ASN A 555 -61.83 -11.45 51.55
N LEU A 556 -62.13 -11.00 50.33
CA LEU A 556 -63.49 -11.08 49.76
C LEU A 556 -63.49 -10.79 48.25
N SER A 557 -64.01 -11.75 47.51
CA SER A 557 -64.43 -11.68 46.11
C SER A 557 -65.78 -10.96 45.97
N PHE A 558 -65.99 -10.15 44.92
CA PHE A 558 -67.30 -9.98 44.27
C PHE A 558 -67.14 -9.37 42.85
N THR A 559 -67.70 -10.06 41.86
CA THR A 559 -68.09 -9.59 40.52
C THR A 559 -69.63 -9.38 40.51
N PRO A 560 -70.29 -8.99 39.39
CA PRO A 560 -70.07 -7.93 38.39
C PRO A 560 -71.37 -7.09 38.14
N VAL A 561 -71.33 -5.99 37.39
CA VAL A 561 -72.55 -5.39 36.77
C VAL A 561 -72.26 -4.85 35.36
N LYS A 562 -73.20 -5.13 34.45
CA LYS A 562 -73.30 -4.72 33.04
C LYS A 562 -73.89 -3.30 32.90
N ASP A 563 -73.52 -2.55 31.85
CA ASP A 563 -74.41 -2.22 30.71
C ASP A 563 -73.77 -1.20 29.73
N LYS A 564 -74.18 -1.36 28.46
CA LYS A 564 -73.78 -0.70 27.19
C LYS A 564 -74.73 0.50 26.88
N PRO A 565 -74.76 1.14 25.68
CA PRO A 565 -73.75 1.50 24.65
C PRO A 565 -73.99 2.94 24.07
N LEU A 566 -73.20 3.36 23.06
CA LEU A 566 -73.50 4.23 21.89
C LEU A 566 -72.15 4.75 21.35
N SER A 567 -71.82 4.91 20.07
CA SER A 567 -72.26 4.51 18.72
C SER A 567 -71.40 5.35 17.76
N GLY A 568 -71.03 4.85 16.57
CA GLY A 568 -70.50 5.71 15.50
C GLY A 568 -69.34 5.17 14.66
N ASP A 569 -69.58 4.05 13.98
CA ASP A 569 -69.43 3.81 12.53
C ASP A 569 -68.21 4.35 11.73
N PHE A 570 -67.39 3.47 11.13
CA PHE A 570 -67.40 2.96 9.73
C PHE A 570 -66.22 3.61 8.95
N GLN A 571 -65.51 3.00 8.01
CA GLN A 571 -65.44 1.63 7.51
C GLN A 571 -64.07 1.45 6.79
N THR A 572 -63.66 0.20 6.71
CA THR A 572 -62.54 -0.36 5.94
C THR A 572 -62.86 -0.51 4.45
N GLU A 573 -61.86 -0.43 3.58
CA GLU A 573 -61.88 -1.17 2.31
C GLU A 573 -60.48 -1.66 1.89
N LYS A 574 -60.38 -2.99 1.72
CA LYS A 574 -59.43 -3.72 0.86
C LYS A 574 -60.02 -3.64 -0.57
N GLU A 575 -59.32 -3.76 -1.71
CA GLU A 575 -58.51 -4.90 -2.16
C GLU A 575 -57.89 -4.58 -3.56
N THR A 576 -56.97 -5.44 -3.99
CA THR A 576 -55.99 -5.46 -5.11
C THR A 576 -56.55 -5.57 -6.58
N PRO A 577 -55.79 -6.02 -7.61
CA PRO A 577 -54.67 -5.42 -8.38
C PRO A 577 -54.94 -5.41 -9.92
N THR A 578 -54.09 -4.80 -10.77
CA THR A 578 -54.09 -5.10 -12.23
C THR A 578 -52.75 -4.84 -12.94
N THR A 579 -52.52 -5.68 -13.94
CA THR A 579 -51.38 -5.95 -14.83
C THR A 579 -51.16 -4.99 -16.01
N LEU A 580 -49.91 -4.97 -16.51
CA LEU A 580 -49.41 -4.90 -17.91
C LEU A 580 -49.99 -3.87 -18.90
N TYR A 581 -49.12 -3.06 -19.54
CA TYR A 581 -48.83 -3.12 -20.99
C TYR A 581 -47.68 -2.16 -21.42
N ASN A 582 -46.90 -2.66 -22.39
CA ASN A 582 -45.90 -2.06 -23.29
C ASN A 582 -44.48 -1.77 -22.79
#